data_AF-A0A4R1RQP3-F1
#
_entry.id   AF-A0A4R1RQP3-F1
#
_cell.length_a   1.000
_cell.length_b   1.000
_cell.length_c   1.000
_cell.angle_alpha   90.00
_cell.angle_beta   90.00
_cell.angle_gamma   90.00
#
_symmetry.space_group_name_H-M   'P 1'
#
loop_
_entity.id
_entity.type
_entity.pdbx_description
1 polymer ?
#
loop_
_entity_poly.entity_id
_entity_poly.type
_entity_poly.pdbx_seq_one_letter_code
_entity_poly.pdbx_strand_id
1 'polypeptide(L)'
;MSMIVVKKDLQKAETRKKIAARFLQYADELTVSAAEELQIDIYPVTAKAYYKTAEIATAFQVSDRMVRKWCEQGKIQAIQTPGGAWRIPAAQFGDLSKVRAFQETTEQINSRFSNSPGIDEFER
;
A
#
# COMPACT_ATOMS: atom_id res chain seq x y z
N MET A 1 7.60 -24.27 22.16
CA MET A 1 6.72 -23.93 23.30
C MET A 1 5.27 -24.15 22.88
N SER A 2 4.59 -25.18 23.39
CA SER A 2 3.20 -25.52 23.00
C SER A 2 2.18 -24.63 23.71
N MET A 3 1.20 -24.10 22.98
CA MET A 3 0.09 -23.34 23.58
C MET A 3 -1.07 -24.28 23.89
N ILE A 4 -1.42 -24.42 25.17
CA ILE A 4 -2.58 -25.21 25.61
C ILE A 4 -3.76 -24.25 25.73
N VAL A 5 -4.84 -24.51 24.99
CA VAL A 5 -6.06 -23.69 25.01
C VAL A 5 -7.24 -24.53 25.47
N VAL A 6 -7.97 -24.04 26.47
CA VAL A 6 -9.18 -24.70 26.97
C VAL A 6 -10.37 -24.36 26.08
N LYS A 7 -11.22 -25.35 25.77
CA LYS A 7 -12.36 -25.23 24.83
C LYS A 7 -13.29 -24.05 25.12
N LYS A 8 -13.47 -23.67 26.39
CA LYS A 8 -14.31 -22.53 26.80
C LYS A 8 -13.71 -21.17 26.41
N ASP A 9 -12.38 -21.06 26.39
CA ASP A 9 -11.68 -19.82 26.07
C ASP A 9 -11.54 -19.56 24.57
N LEU A 10 -11.84 -20.55 23.70
CA LEU A 10 -11.93 -20.37 22.26
C LEU A 10 -13.06 -19.40 21.84
N GLN A 11 -14.06 -19.19 22.70
CA GLN A 11 -15.15 -18.25 22.41
C GLN A 11 -14.72 -16.78 22.59
N LYS A 12 -13.63 -16.53 23.33
CA LYS A 12 -13.11 -15.18 23.55
C LYS A 12 -12.37 -14.70 22.30
N ALA A 13 -12.74 -13.52 21.81
CA ALA A 13 -12.16 -12.93 20.60
C ALA A 13 -10.64 -12.77 20.70
N GLU A 14 -10.11 -12.45 21.88
CA GLU A 14 -8.68 -12.27 22.11
C GLU A 14 -7.90 -13.58 21.95
N THR A 15 -8.43 -14.69 22.47
CA THR A 15 -7.83 -16.02 22.32
C THR A 15 -7.80 -16.44 20.85
N ARG A 16 -8.87 -16.19 20.11
CA ARG A 16 -8.92 -16.48 18.65
C ARG A 16 -7.89 -15.68 17.87
N LYS A 17 -7.69 -14.40 18.20
CA LYS A 17 -6.65 -13.56 17.58
C LYS A 17 -5.24 -14.10 17.86
N LYS A 18 -4.95 -14.50 19.10
CA LYS A 18 -3.64 -15.10 19.47
C LYS A 18 -3.40 -16.42 18.74
N ILE A 19 -4.42 -17.27 18.63
CA ILE A 19 -4.34 -18.51 17.85
C ILE A 19 -4.07 -18.21 16.38
N ALA A 20 -4.84 -17.31 15.76
CA ALA A 20 -4.68 -16.95 14.35
C ALA A 20 -3.28 -16.38 14.05
N ALA A 21 -2.78 -15.48 14.91
CA ALA A 21 -1.44 -14.92 14.78
C ALA A 21 -0.36 -16.00 14.83
N ARG A 22 -0.51 -16.99 15.72
CA ARG A 22 0.42 -18.10 15.84
C ARG A 22 0.37 -19.06 14.65
N PHE A 23 -0.81 -19.29 14.09
CA PHE A 23 -0.97 -20.07 12.86
C PHE A 23 -0.31 -19.38 11.67
N LEU A 24 -0.45 -18.06 11.55
CA LEU A 24 0.21 -17.28 10.50
C LEU A 24 1.73 -17.37 10.62
N GLN A 25 2.28 -17.18 11.82
CA GLN A 25 3.71 -17.33 12.07
C GLN A 25 4.24 -18.72 11.68
N TYR A 26 3.51 -19.77 12.06
CA TYR A 26 3.88 -21.14 11.71
C TYR A 26 3.81 -21.40 10.19
N ALA A 27 2.80 -20.85 9.52
CA ALA A 27 2.68 -20.95 8.06
C ALA A 27 3.85 -20.23 7.36
N ASP A 28 4.22 -19.03 7.83
CA ASP A 28 5.36 -18.28 7.29
C ASP A 28 6.67 -19.07 7.47
N GLU A 29 6.95 -19.58 8.68
CA GLU A 29 8.13 -20.40 8.96
C GLU A 29 8.19 -21.65 8.06
N LEU A 30 7.06 -22.34 7.89
CA LEU A 30 6.98 -23.51 7.02
C LEU A 30 7.24 -23.16 5.54
N THR A 31 6.71 -22.03 5.07
CA THR A 31 6.92 -21.59 3.69
C THR A 31 8.37 -21.20 3.40
N VAL A 32 9.05 -20.56 4.36
CA VAL A 32 10.48 -20.23 4.22
C VAL A 32 11.32 -21.51 4.18
N SER A 33 11.06 -22.44 5.11
CA SER A 33 11.76 -23.73 5.14
C SER A 33 11.54 -24.54 3.86
N ALA A 34 10.31 -24.60 3.35
CA ALA A 34 10.01 -25.31 2.11
C ALA A 34 10.67 -24.64 0.89
N ALA A 35 10.76 -23.32 0.88
CA ALA A 35 11.43 -22.58 -0.19
C ALA A 35 12.95 -22.82 -0.21
N GLU A 36 13.58 -22.91 0.96
CA GLU A 36 15.00 -23.27 1.09
C GLU A 36 15.25 -24.70 0.58
N GLU A 37 14.43 -25.68 0.98
CA GLU A 37 14.55 -27.06 0.52
C GLU A 37 14.39 -27.20 -1.00
N LEU A 38 13.48 -26.43 -1.59
CA LEU A 38 13.21 -26.45 -3.02
C LEU A 38 14.13 -25.52 -3.83
N GLN A 39 15.08 -24.83 -3.19
CA GLN A 39 15.95 -23.82 -3.81
C GLN A 39 15.15 -22.77 -4.60
N ILE A 40 13.98 -22.39 -4.08
CA ILE A 40 13.13 -21.36 -4.67
C ILE A 40 13.60 -20.02 -4.12
N ASP A 41 14.19 -19.20 -4.97
CA ASP A 41 14.47 -17.80 -4.65
C ASP A 41 13.14 -17.05 -4.48
N ILE A 42 12.70 -16.89 -3.23
CA ILE A 42 11.57 -16.02 -2.89
C ILE A 42 12.09 -14.59 -2.83
N TYR A 43 12.04 -13.91 -3.96
CA TYR A 43 12.11 -12.45 -3.98
C TYR A 43 10.71 -11.87 -3.72
N PRO A 44 10.59 -10.77 -2.95
CA PRO A 44 9.34 -10.04 -2.89
C PRO A 44 8.99 -9.58 -4.30
N VAL A 45 7.93 -10.15 -4.89
CA VAL A 45 7.38 -9.73 -6.19
C VAL A 45 6.69 -8.38 -5.98
N THR A 46 7.41 -7.28 -5.72
CA THR A 46 6.78 -5.95 -5.58
C THR A 46 7.74 -4.77 -5.65
N ALA A 47 8.67 -4.76 -6.61
CA ALA A 47 9.20 -3.48 -7.10
C ALA A 47 8.71 -3.30 -8.53
N LYS A 48 7.54 -2.68 -8.70
CA LYS A 48 7.07 -2.26 -10.02
C LYS A 48 8.17 -1.43 -10.65
N ALA A 49 8.79 -1.89 -11.74
CA ALA A 49 10.01 -1.23 -12.24
C ALA A 49 9.76 0.20 -12.76
N TYR A 50 8.59 0.44 -13.35
CA TYR A 50 8.24 1.72 -13.96
C TYR A 50 6.79 2.12 -13.68
N TYR A 51 6.58 3.41 -13.44
CA TYR A 51 5.28 4.05 -13.42
C TYR A 51 4.97 4.72 -14.76
N LYS A 52 3.67 4.78 -15.08
CA LYS A 52 3.14 5.66 -16.13
C LYS A 52 2.92 7.06 -15.56
N THR A 53 2.89 8.08 -16.43
CA THR A 53 2.61 9.46 -16.03
C THR A 53 1.27 9.61 -15.31
N ALA A 54 0.24 8.89 -15.75
CA ALA A 54 -1.08 8.90 -15.12
C ALA A 54 -1.06 8.41 -13.66
N GLU A 55 -0.20 7.44 -13.35
CA GLU A 55 -0.12 6.87 -11.99
C GLU A 55 0.54 7.84 -11.02
N ILE A 56 1.58 8.54 -11.49
CA ILE A 56 2.21 9.63 -10.74
C ILE A 56 1.24 10.81 -10.62
N ALA A 57 0.49 11.12 -11.67
CA ALA A 57 -0.49 12.20 -11.67
C ALA A 57 -1.54 11.99 -10.57
N THR A 58 -2.08 10.76 -10.46
CA THR A 58 -3.01 10.39 -9.39
C THR A 58 -2.36 10.51 -8.01
N ALA A 59 -1.17 9.92 -7.82
CA ALA A 59 -0.52 9.91 -6.52
C ALA A 59 -0.18 11.32 -6.01
N PHE A 60 0.23 12.23 -6.90
CA PHE A 60 0.60 13.60 -6.55
C PHE A 60 -0.53 14.62 -6.74
N GLN A 61 -1.75 14.17 -7.09
CA GLN A 61 -2.92 15.02 -7.34
C GLN A 61 -2.65 16.16 -8.35
N VAL A 62 -1.91 15.85 -9.42
CA VAL A 62 -1.61 16.77 -10.53
C VAL A 62 -2.19 16.24 -11.83
N SER A 63 -2.23 17.06 -12.88
CA SER A 63 -2.63 16.59 -14.20
C SER A 63 -1.55 15.74 -14.87
N ASP A 64 -1.95 14.78 -15.71
CA ASP A 64 -1.02 13.97 -16.53
C ASP A 64 -0.09 14.84 -17.38
N ARG A 65 -0.61 15.96 -17.91
CA ARG A 65 0.14 16.96 -18.67
C ARG A 65 1.29 17.57 -17.84
N MET A 66 1.05 17.83 -16.56
CA MET A 66 2.08 18.38 -15.67
C MET A 66 3.22 17.37 -15.46
N VAL A 67 2.89 16.09 -15.26
CA VAL A 67 3.89 15.03 -15.12
C VAL A 67 4.71 14.86 -16.41
N ARG A 68 4.07 14.91 -17.58
CA ARG A 68 4.81 14.90 -18.87
C ARG A 68 5.78 16.08 -18.97
N LYS A 69 5.34 17.27 -18.58
CA LYS A 69 6.22 18.46 -18.53
C LYS A 69 7.39 18.27 -17.58
N TRP A 70 7.21 17.58 -16.45
CA TRP A 70 8.33 17.26 -15.55
C TRP A 70 9.33 16.31 -16.18
N CYS A 71 8.86 15.29 -16.93
CA CYS A 71 9.73 14.42 -17.71
C CYS A 71 10.51 15.20 -18.78
N GLU A 72 9.81 16.04 -19.57
CA GLU A 72 10.39 16.86 -20.63
C GLU A 72 11.44 17.85 -20.09
N GLN A 73 11.18 18.41 -18.90
CA GLN A 73 12.10 19.34 -18.23
C GLN A 73 13.24 18.63 -17.48
N GLY A 74 13.27 17.29 -17.45
CA GLY A 74 14.27 16.52 -16.70
C GLY A 74 14.17 16.67 -15.19
N LYS A 75 13.04 17.16 -14.66
CA LYS A 75 12.81 17.28 -13.21
C LYS A 75 12.65 15.92 -12.54
N ILE A 76 12.17 14.94 -13.30
CA ILE A 76 12.12 13.53 -12.93
C ILE A 76 12.76 12.74 -14.06
N GLN A 77 13.52 11.70 -13.72
CA GLN A 77 14.12 10.83 -14.72
C GLN A 77 13.02 9.99 -15.35
N ALA A 78 12.99 9.92 -16.67
CA ALA A 78 12.00 9.14 -17.40
C ALA A 78 12.57 8.70 -18.75
N ILE A 79 12.11 7.54 -19.21
CA ILE A 79 12.45 6.98 -20.52
C ILE A 79 11.21 7.09 -21.40
N GLN A 80 11.37 7.64 -22.60
CA GLN A 80 10.30 7.63 -23.59
C GLN A 80 10.38 6.34 -24.41
N THR A 81 9.28 5.62 -24.52
CA THR A 81 9.20 4.43 -25.39
C THR A 81 9.12 4.86 -26.85
N PRO A 82 9.43 3.96 -27.82
CA PRO A 82 9.27 4.27 -29.24
C PRO A 82 7.86 4.73 -29.64
N GLY A 83 6.83 4.34 -28.88
CA GLY A 83 5.44 4.79 -29.06
C GLY A 83 5.10 6.13 -28.38
N GLY A 84 6.10 6.89 -27.92
CA GLY A 84 5.92 8.21 -27.31
C GLY A 84 5.43 8.21 -25.87
N ALA A 85 5.24 7.04 -25.25
CA ALA A 85 4.79 6.93 -23.87
C ALA A 85 5.95 7.05 -22.89
N TRP A 86 5.74 7.73 -21.76
CA TRP A 86 6.74 7.86 -20.71
C TRP A 86 6.75 6.65 -19.76
N ARG A 87 7.94 6.27 -19.32
CA ARG A 87 8.21 5.26 -18.29
C ARG A 87 9.12 5.88 -17.25
N ILE A 88 8.62 5.96 -16.02
CA ILE A 88 9.28 6.66 -14.93
C ILE A 88 9.76 5.61 -13.93
N PRO A 89 11.08 5.41 -13.75
CA PRO A 89 11.60 4.42 -12.82
C PRO A 89 11.00 4.58 -11.43
N ALA A 90 10.44 3.49 -10.88
CA ALA A 90 9.80 3.55 -9.57
C ALA A 90 10.78 3.80 -8.43
N ALA A 91 12.06 3.44 -8.60
CA ALA A 91 13.12 3.66 -7.62
C ALA A 91 13.29 5.15 -7.22
N GLN A 92 12.82 6.09 -8.04
CA GLN A 92 12.84 7.52 -7.71
C GLN A 92 11.79 7.92 -6.68
N PHE A 93 10.79 7.08 -6.46
CA PHE A 93 9.66 7.37 -5.58
C PHE A 93 9.63 6.36 -4.44
N GLY A 94 9.08 6.79 -3.31
CA GLY A 94 8.66 5.85 -2.28
C GLY A 94 7.50 4.98 -2.77
N ASP A 95 7.05 4.07 -1.91
CA ASP A 95 5.90 3.21 -2.19
C ASP A 95 4.61 4.04 -2.38
N LEU A 96 4.22 4.27 -3.64
CA LEU A 96 3.02 5.03 -4.01
C LEU A 96 1.72 4.39 -3.49
N SER A 97 1.72 3.09 -3.17
CA SER A 97 0.54 2.44 -2.58
C SER A 97 0.20 3.01 -1.21
N LYS A 98 1.21 3.41 -0.43
CA LYS A 98 1.04 4.05 0.88
C LYS A 98 0.43 5.44 0.75
N VAL A 99 0.86 6.20 -0.28
CA VAL A 99 0.30 7.52 -0.58
C VAL A 99 -1.19 7.40 -0.90
N ARG A 100 -1.55 6.42 -1.73
CA ARG A 100 -2.95 6.15 -2.07
C ARG A 100 -3.79 5.72 -0.86
N ALA A 101 -3.27 4.81 -0.03
CA ALA A 101 -3.97 4.37 1.19
C ALA A 101 -4.24 5.55 2.16
N PHE A 102 -3.28 6.48 2.25
CA PHE A 102 -3.45 7.70 3.03
C PHE A 102 -4.54 8.63 2.45
N GLN A 103 -4.56 8.80 1.12
CA GLN A 103 -5.59 9.59 0.44
C GLN A 103 -6.99 9.03 0.68
N GLU A 104 -7.17 7.71 0.49
CA GLU A 104 -8.44 7.03 0.72
C GLU A 104 -8.90 7.20 2.19
N THR A 105 -7.98 7.11 3.14
CA THR A 105 -8.28 7.35 4.56
C THR A 105 -8.74 8.80 4.80
N THR A 106 -8.07 9.77 4.18
CA THR A 106 -8.41 11.19 4.32
C THR A 106 -9.77 11.50 3.70
N GLU A 107 -10.08 10.91 2.54
CA GLU A 107 -11.38 11.03 1.89
C GLU A 107 -12.50 10.40 2.73
N GLN A 108 -12.25 9.26 3.38
CA GLN A 108 -13.19 8.66 4.33
C GLN A 108 -13.44 9.53 5.55
N ILE A 109 -12.40 10.17 6.10
CA ILE A 109 -12.56 11.14 7.19
C ILE A 109 -13.38 12.33 6.70
N ASN A 110 -13.01 12.92 5.56
CA ASN A 110 -13.69 14.10 5.05
C ASN A 110 -15.18 13.83 4.75
N SER A 111 -15.49 12.70 4.10
CA SER A 111 -16.88 12.28 3.85
C SER A 111 -17.67 11.99 5.13
N ARG A 112 -17.01 11.49 6.18
CA ARG A 112 -17.65 11.28 7.49
C ARG A 112 -18.03 12.60 8.17
N PHE A 113 -17.24 13.65 7.97
CA PHE A 113 -17.40 14.95 8.63
C PHE A 113 -17.97 16.05 7.72
N SER A 114 -18.26 15.76 6.45
CA SER A 114 -18.77 16.76 5.49
C SER A 114 -20.17 17.29 5.83
N ASN A 115 -20.92 16.58 6.67
CA ASN A 115 -22.24 16.99 7.16
C ASN A 115 -22.21 17.50 8.62
N SER A 116 -21.03 17.84 9.15
CA SER A 116 -20.95 18.45 10.48
C SER A 116 -21.61 19.84 10.45
N PRO A 117 -22.45 20.19 11.44
CA PRO A 117 -23.00 21.53 11.53
C PRO A 117 -21.87 22.57 11.51
N GLY A 118 -22.11 23.68 10.80
CA GLY A 118 -21.15 24.78 10.70
C GLY A 118 -20.76 25.27 12.09
N ILE A 119 -19.51 25.74 12.24
CA ILE A 119 -18.96 26.23 13.50
C ILE A 119 -19.89 27.31 14.13
N ASP A 120 -20.63 28.04 13.29
CA ASP A 120 -21.60 29.07 13.66
C ASP A 120 -22.83 28.57 14.46
N GLU A 121 -23.11 27.26 14.50
CA GLU A 121 -24.25 26.72 15.27
C GLU A 121 -23.95 26.53 16.77
N PHE A 122 -22.69 26.62 17.20
CA PHE A 122 -22.31 26.46 18.61
C PHE A 122 -22.30 27.78 19.42
N GLU A 123 -22.44 28.93 18.76
CA GLU A 123 -22.44 30.26 19.40
C GLU A 123 -23.84 30.86 19.61
N ARG A 124 -24.92 30.07 19.49
CA ARG A 124 -26.30 30.53 19.59
C ARG A 124 -27.05 30.03 20.84
#